data_AF-A0A661LGT0-F1
#
_entry.id   AF-A0A661LGT0-F1
#
_cell.length_a   1.000
_cell.length_b   1.000
_cell.length_c   1.000
_cell.angle_alpha   90.00
_cell.angle_beta   90.00
_cell.angle_gamma   90.00
#
_symmetry.space_group_name_H-M   'P 1'
#
loop_
_entity.id
_entity.type
_entity.pdbx_description
1 polymer ?
#
loop_
_entity_poly.entity_id
_entity_poly.type
_entity_poly.pdbx_seq_one_letter_code
_entity_poly.pdbx_strand_id
1 'polypeptide(L)'
;MHLLTRQGRTEMDNATSDPVTMKVFQKGQLVIPVALRKKYGIEVGNHVEIIETPEGILIKAKPKKEDKKSLTQKLHGIFSDVASQRPNLKKNDISKATEFGYIEGWNK
;
A
#
# COMPACT_ATOMS: atom_id res chain seq x y z
N MET A 1 -7.72 7.44 -61.05
CA MET A 1 -7.42 8.09 -59.76
C MET A 1 -8.65 8.01 -58.89
N HIS A 2 -8.59 7.30 -57.76
CA HIS A 2 -9.35 7.60 -56.54
C HIS A 2 -8.67 6.80 -55.42
N LEU A 3 -7.94 7.52 -54.57
CA LEU A 3 -7.22 7.01 -53.41
C LEU A 3 -8.22 6.83 -52.28
N LEU A 4 -8.37 5.60 -51.77
CA LEU A 4 -9.03 5.35 -50.49
C LEU A 4 -7.96 5.25 -49.41
N THR A 5 -7.64 6.40 -48.82
CA THR A 5 -6.73 6.50 -47.67
C THR A 5 -7.43 5.92 -46.44
N ARG A 6 -6.97 4.76 -45.98
CA ARG A 6 -7.29 4.21 -44.66
C ARG A 6 -6.65 5.10 -43.59
N GLN A 7 -7.42 5.98 -42.97
CA GLN A 7 -7.04 6.54 -41.67
C GLN A 7 -7.74 5.73 -40.58
N GLY A 8 -6.96 4.87 -39.93
CA GLY A 8 -7.34 4.26 -38.67
C GLY A 8 -7.56 5.37 -37.65
N ARG A 9 -8.82 5.62 -37.30
CA ARG A 9 -9.18 6.28 -36.05
C ARG A 9 -8.82 5.29 -34.95
N THR A 10 -7.76 5.59 -34.20
CA THR A 10 -7.55 5.01 -32.88
C THR A 10 -8.79 5.32 -32.05
N GLU A 11 -9.51 4.27 -31.68
CA GLU A 11 -10.60 4.29 -30.71
C GLU A 11 -10.04 4.91 -29.43
N MET A 12 -10.42 6.17 -29.17
CA MET A 12 -10.34 6.72 -27.83
C MET A 12 -11.55 6.16 -27.11
N ASP A 13 -11.29 5.19 -26.22
CA ASP A 13 -12.26 4.57 -25.34
C ASP A 13 -12.98 5.64 -24.54
N ASN A 14 -14.11 6.11 -25.08
CA ASN A 14 -14.95 7.09 -24.44
C ASN A 14 -15.57 6.40 -23.23
N ALA A 15 -14.92 6.52 -22.08
CA ALA A 15 -15.49 6.18 -20.79
C ALA A 15 -16.58 7.21 -20.48
N THR A 16 -17.74 7.06 -21.13
CA THR A 16 -18.94 7.86 -20.90
C THR A 16 -19.45 7.57 -19.50
N SER A 17 -18.93 8.33 -18.53
CA SER A 17 -19.60 8.62 -17.27
C SER A 17 -20.09 10.04 -17.39
N ASP A 18 -21.36 10.28 -17.07
CA ASP A 18 -21.90 11.63 -17.02
C ASP A 18 -21.03 12.53 -16.12
N PRO A 19 -20.83 13.81 -16.50
CA PRO A 19 -20.03 14.73 -15.72
C PRO A 19 -20.67 14.95 -14.35
N VAL A 20 -19.95 14.59 -13.28
CA VAL A 20 -20.41 14.82 -11.90
C VAL A 20 -19.86 16.16 -11.42
N THR A 21 -20.74 17.15 -11.22
CA THR A 21 -20.36 18.44 -10.64
C THR A 21 -20.26 18.32 -9.12
N MET A 22 -19.16 18.81 -8.55
CA MET A 22 -18.92 18.85 -7.11
C MET A 22 -18.63 20.27 -6.63
N LYS A 23 -19.07 20.59 -5.41
CA LYS A 23 -18.75 21.86 -4.76
C LYS A 23 -17.28 21.86 -4.31
N VAL A 24 -16.60 22.97 -4.59
CA VAL A 24 -15.27 23.25 -4.03
C VAL A 24 -15.46 23.88 -2.65
N PHE A 25 -14.80 23.29 -1.65
CA PHE A 25 -14.78 23.77 -0.28
C PHE A 25 -13.59 24.72 -0.05
N GLN A 26 -13.49 25.25 1.16
CA GLN A 26 -12.39 26.14 1.54
C GLN A 26 -11.03 25.52 1.21
N LYS A 27 -10.08 26.37 0.79
CA LYS A 27 -8.71 25.97 0.40
C LYS A 27 -8.63 25.05 -0.83
N GLY A 28 -9.65 25.04 -1.68
CA GLY A 28 -9.64 24.24 -2.92
C GLY A 28 -9.89 22.75 -2.71
N GLN A 29 -10.45 22.37 -1.56
CA GLN A 29 -10.77 20.96 -1.28
C GLN A 29 -12.01 20.53 -2.09
N LEU A 30 -11.95 19.33 -2.67
CA LEU A 30 -13.09 18.71 -3.34
C LEU A 30 -13.25 17.27 -2.85
N VAL A 31 -14.48 16.77 -2.89
CA VAL A 31 -14.79 15.39 -2.49
C VAL A 31 -14.76 14.50 -3.74
N ILE A 32 -13.97 13.44 -3.71
CA ILE A 32 -13.99 12.41 -4.75
C ILE A 32 -15.15 11.43 -4.45
N PRO A 33 -16.16 11.32 -5.34
CA PRO A 33 -17.29 10.41 -5.15
C PRO A 33 -16.86 8.96 -4.91
N VAL A 34 -17.64 8.22 -4.11
CA VAL A 34 -17.34 6.84 -3.71
C VAL A 34 -17.15 5.92 -4.92
N ALA A 35 -17.97 6.09 -5.96
CA ALA A 35 -17.88 5.28 -7.18
C ALA A 35 -16.52 5.44 -7.87
N LEU A 36 -16.02 6.67 -8.00
CA LEU A 36 -14.71 6.96 -8.59
C LEU A 36 -13.58 6.45 -7.70
N ARG A 37 -13.67 6.63 -6.38
CA ARG A 37 -12.68 6.10 -5.44
C ARG A 37 -12.52 4.58 -5.56
N LYS A 38 -13.63 3.85 -5.64
CA LYS A 38 -13.62 2.39 -5.83
C LYS A 38 -13.06 1.99 -7.19
N LYS A 39 -13.45 2.69 -8.26
CA LYS A 39 -12.98 2.42 -9.63
C LYS A 39 -11.47 2.58 -9.77
N TYR A 40 -10.89 3.59 -9.12
CA TYR A 40 -9.46 3.91 -9.21
C TYR A 40 -8.64 3.47 -7.99
N GLY A 41 -9.22 2.70 -7.06
CA GLY A 41 -8.51 2.18 -5.89
C GLY A 41 -7.96 3.26 -4.95
N ILE A 42 -8.62 4.41 -4.84
CA ILE A 42 -8.18 5.53 -4.00
C ILE A 42 -8.77 5.37 -2.60
N GLU A 43 -7.90 5.02 -1.63
CA GLU A 43 -8.27 4.85 -0.23
C GLU A 43 -7.91 6.08 0.62
N VAL A 44 -8.51 6.17 1.81
CA VAL A 44 -8.18 7.23 2.78
C VAL A 44 -6.70 7.15 3.15
N GLY A 45 -6.01 8.28 3.15
CA GLY A 45 -4.57 8.36 3.42
C GLY A 45 -3.67 8.03 2.22
N ASN A 46 -4.23 7.66 1.07
CA ASN A 46 -3.45 7.54 -0.16
C ASN A 46 -3.02 8.92 -0.65
N HIS A 47 -1.82 8.96 -1.24
CA HIS A 47 -1.38 10.12 -2.00
C HIS A 47 -1.92 10.01 -3.42
N VAL A 48 -2.35 11.15 -3.99
CA VAL A 48 -2.76 11.28 -5.39
C VAL A 48 -1.82 12.25 -6.09
N GLU A 49 -1.63 12.05 -7.38
CA GLU A 49 -0.90 12.98 -8.23
C GLU A 49 -1.88 13.97 -8.87
N ILE A 50 -1.50 15.25 -8.84
CA ILE A 50 -2.26 16.34 -9.45
C ILE A 50 -1.39 16.88 -10.59
N ILE A 51 -1.90 16.79 -11.82
CA ILE A 51 -1.17 17.17 -13.03
C ILE A 51 -1.99 18.21 -13.77
N GLU A 52 -1.37 19.34 -14.10
CA GLU A 52 -1.96 20.35 -14.96
C GLU A 52 -1.93 19.86 -16.41
N THR A 53 -3.08 19.94 -17.08
CA THR A 53 -3.24 19.56 -18.49
C THR A 53 -3.98 20.67 -19.23
N PRO A 54 -3.90 20.75 -20.57
CA PRO A 54 -4.59 21.79 -21.34
C PRO A 54 -6.12 21.80 -21.15
N GLU A 55 -6.70 20.64 -20.82
CA GLU A 55 -8.15 20.49 -20.59
C GLU A 55 -8.56 20.75 -19.13
N GLY A 56 -7.60 20.86 -18.21
CA GLY A 56 -7.84 21.09 -16.80
C GLY A 56 -6.94 20.29 -15.87
N ILE A 57 -7.45 19.95 -14.68
CA ILE A 57 -6.68 19.26 -13.64
C ILE A 57 -6.94 17.77 -13.71
N LEU A 58 -5.88 16.99 -13.93
CA LEU A 58 -5.93 15.53 -13.93
C LEU A 58 -5.49 14.99 -12.57
N ILE A 59 -6.36 14.23 -11.92
CA ILE A 59 -6.09 13.55 -10.65
C ILE A 59 -5.87 12.07 -10.91
N LYS A 60 -4.70 11.55 -10.54
CA LYS A 60 -4.35 10.13 -10.69
C LYS A 60 -4.02 9.49 -9.33
N ALA A 61 -4.40 8.23 -9.17
CA ALA A 61 -3.91 7.44 -8.05
C ALA A 61 -2.39 7.30 -8.17
N LYS A 62 -1.64 7.64 -7.12
CA LYS A 62 -0.20 7.42 -7.11
C LYS A 62 0.02 5.92 -6.95
N PRO A 63 0.73 5.24 -7.87
CA PRO A 63 1.09 3.85 -7.66
C PRO A 63 1.86 3.77 -6.34
N LYS A 64 1.43 2.90 -5.42
CA LYS A 64 2.25 2.55 -4.26
C LYS A 64 3.58 2.10 -4.84
N LYS A 65 4.65 2.89 -4.66
CA LYS A 65 6.00 2.33 -4.79
C LYS A 65 5.95 1.11 -3.90
N GLU A 66 6.32 -0.07 -4.43
CA GLU A 66 6.54 -1.23 -3.57
C GLU A 66 7.42 -0.73 -2.44
N ASP A 67 6.82 -0.58 -1.26
CA ASP A 67 7.54 -0.09 -0.10
C ASP A 67 8.66 -1.10 0.05
N LYS A 68 9.90 -0.65 -0.19
CA LYS A 68 11.07 -1.42 0.20
C LYS A 68 10.82 -1.74 1.66
N LYS A 69 10.40 -2.99 1.95
CA LYS A 69 9.95 -3.42 3.27
C LYS A 69 10.84 -2.76 4.30
N SER A 70 10.24 -1.99 5.21
CA SER A 70 11.02 -1.27 6.21
C SER A 70 11.97 -2.25 6.91
N LEU A 71 13.12 -1.79 7.39
CA LEU A 71 14.06 -2.66 8.10
C LEU A 71 13.34 -3.42 9.24
N THR A 72 12.37 -2.78 9.89
CA THR A 72 11.49 -3.37 10.90
C THR A 72 10.59 -4.49 10.35
N GLN A 73 9.97 -4.33 9.17
CA GLN A 73 9.20 -5.39 8.52
C GLN A 73 10.08 -6.58 8.08
N LYS A 74 11.33 -6.33 7.68
CA LYS A 74 12.29 -7.41 7.37
C LYS A 74 12.72 -8.14 8.64
N LEU A 75 13.03 -7.41 9.71
CA LEU A 75 13.41 -7.98 11.01
C LEU A 75 12.29 -8.83 11.61
N HIS A 76 11.02 -8.40 11.47
CA HIS A 76 9.88 -9.18 11.94
C HIS A 76 9.86 -10.60 11.35
N GLY A 77 10.21 -10.77 10.06
CA GLY A 77 10.29 -12.09 9.43
C GLY A 77 11.42 -12.96 10.00
N ILE A 78 12.62 -12.39 10.17
CA ILE A 78 13.80 -13.12 10.65
C ILE A 78 13.57 -13.68 12.06
N PHE A 79 13.02 -12.87 12.97
CA PHE A 79 12.74 -13.35 14.32
C PHE A 79 11.52 -14.29 14.38
N SER A 80 10.58 -14.18 13.44
CA SER A 80 9.45 -15.11 13.34
C SER A 80 9.91 -16.50 12.95
N ASP A 81 10.84 -16.63 12.00
CA ASP A 81 11.39 -17.94 11.61
C ASP A 81 12.17 -18.58 12.76
N VAL A 82 13.00 -17.79 13.46
CA VAL A 82 13.74 -18.26 14.64
C VAL A 82 12.79 -18.64 15.79
N ALA A 83 11.71 -17.88 16.00
CA ALA A 83 10.72 -18.18 17.02
C ALA A 83 9.88 -19.43 16.67
N SER A 84 9.56 -19.63 15.38
CA SER A 84 8.78 -20.78 14.90
C SER A 84 9.57 -22.09 14.94
N GLN A 85 10.90 -22.03 14.83
CA GLN A 85 11.78 -23.19 14.94
C GLN A 85 12.15 -23.54 16.39
N ARG A 86 11.85 -22.67 17.36
CA ARG A 86 12.12 -22.94 18.77
C ARG A 86 10.99 -23.77 19.38
N PRO A 87 11.30 -24.80 20.19
CA PRO A 87 10.30 -25.51 20.95
C PRO A 87 9.58 -24.53 21.89
N ASN A 88 8.26 -24.72 22.05
CA ASN A 88 7.45 -23.90 22.94
C ASN A 88 7.97 -24.06 24.38
N LEU A 89 8.74 -23.06 24.86
CA LEU A 89 9.34 -23.06 26.19
C LEU A 89 8.23 -23.04 27.24
N LYS A 90 8.12 -24.10 28.04
CA LYS A 90 7.18 -24.12 29.15
C LYS A 90 7.80 -23.39 30.34
N LYS A 91 6.94 -22.83 31.20
CA LYS A 91 7.36 -22.14 32.42
C LYS A 91 8.34 -22.97 33.26
N ASN A 92 8.15 -24.29 33.30
CA ASN A 92 9.03 -25.21 34.03
C ASN A 92 10.45 -25.27 33.46
N ASP A 93 10.63 -25.10 32.15
CA ASP A 93 11.96 -25.11 31.52
C ASP A 93 12.75 -23.86 31.90
N ILE A 94 12.05 -22.71 32.01
CA ILE A 94 12.61 -21.44 32.48
C ILE A 94 13.03 -21.57 33.94
N SER A 95 12.15 -22.07 34.81
CA SER A 95 12.45 -22.25 36.24
C SER A 95 13.66 -23.16 36.47
N LYS A 96 13.76 -24.28 35.74
CA LYS A 96 14.91 -25.19 35.82
C LYS A 96 16.21 -24.52 35.37
N ALA A 97 16.19 -23.79 34.26
CA ALA A 97 17.37 -23.08 33.76
C ALA A 97 17.83 -21.98 34.73
N THR A 98 16.87 -21.25 35.33
CA THR A 98 17.15 -20.25 36.36
C THR A 98 17.77 -20.88 37.60
N GLU A 99 17.19 -21.96 38.13
CA GLU A 99 17.72 -22.68 39.29
C GLU A 99 19.11 -23.25 39.02
N PHE A 100 19.33 -23.82 37.84
CA PHE A 100 20.64 -24.31 37.39
C PHE A 100 21.70 -23.20 37.36
N GLY A 101 21.36 -22.04 36.78
CA GLY A 101 22.27 -20.88 36.76
C GLY A 101 22.55 -20.30 38.15
N TYR A 102 21.62 -20.43 39.10
CA TYR A 102 21.83 -20.00 40.48
C TYR A 102 22.78 -20.91 41.27
N ILE A 103 22.79 -22.21 40.98
CA ILE A 103 23.69 -23.18 41.63
C ILE A 103 25.03 -23.34 40.89
N GLU A 104 25.15 -22.80 39.68
CA GLU A 104 26.37 -22.87 38.88
C GLU A 104 27.50 -22.08 39.57
N GLY A 105 28.54 -22.78 40.02
CA GLY A 105 29.67 -22.19 40.75
C GLY A 105 29.62 -22.31 42.28
N TRP A 106 28.54 -22.88 42.86
CA TRP A 106 28.45 -23.15 44.31
C TRP A 106 29.14 -24.44 44.77
N ASN A 107 29.61 -25.28 43.84
CA ASN A 107 30.36 -26.51 44.12
C ASN A 107 31.87 -26.36 43.80
N LYS A 108 32.52 -25.28 44.29
CA LYS A 108 33.97 -25.15 44.29
C LYS A 108 34.53 -25.13 45.69
#